data_AF-A0A7R9YKZ5-F1
#
_entry.id   AF-A0A7R9YKZ5-F1
#
_cell.length_a   1.000
_cell.length_b   1.000
_cell.length_c   1.000
_cell.angle_alpha   90.00
_cell.angle_beta   90.00
_cell.angle_gamma   90.00
#
_symmetry.space_group_name_H-M   'P 1'
#
loop_
_entity.id
_entity.type
_entity.pdbx_description
1 polymer ?
#
loop_
_entity_poly.entity_id
_entity_poly.type
_entity_poly.pdbx_seq_one_letter_code
_entity_poly.pdbx_strand_id
1 'polypeptide(L)'
;SPCRAPWPRRPQDDYAESLGRLQAAVVVAARANPQIQVEIFVHKADSLGEEGRWEAARDVHEQMTQELANLQVEIPPLRVFLTSIYDPSVFECLSKVVQKLLPQLPTLQNLLDRFLTKCSGEKAFLFDMVSKLYLATDSSPVDMALYELCSDVIDTVIDISYIYGTKGGTGVGAAAGAAAAAAPAADG
;
A
#
# COMPACT_ATOMS: atom_id res chain seq x y z
N SER A 1 -24.17 39.87 -16.48
CA SER A 1 -23.07 39.01 -16.02
C SER A 1 -22.37 39.66 -14.85
N PRO A 2 -22.40 39.07 -13.65
CA PRO A 2 -21.26 39.22 -12.77
C PRO A 2 -20.84 37.89 -12.14
N CYS A 3 -19.55 37.63 -12.27
CA CYS A 3 -18.77 36.68 -11.49
C CYS A 3 -19.08 36.89 -10.00
N ARG A 4 -19.66 35.87 -9.35
CA ARG A 4 -19.66 35.76 -7.90
C ARG A 4 -19.04 34.41 -7.59
N ALA A 5 -17.72 34.41 -7.43
CA ALA A 5 -17.00 33.28 -6.86
C ALA A 5 -17.67 32.92 -5.53
N PRO A 6 -18.16 31.69 -5.35
CA PRO A 6 -18.69 31.29 -4.08
C PRO A 6 -17.53 31.02 -3.12
N TRP A 7 -17.69 31.59 -1.94
CA TRP A 7 -17.03 31.35 -0.65
C TRP A 7 -16.44 29.93 -0.45
N PRO A 8 -15.47 29.77 0.47
CA PRO A 8 -14.81 28.50 0.73
C PRO A 8 -15.85 27.42 0.98
N ARG A 9 -15.87 26.41 0.10
CA ARG A 9 -16.71 25.22 0.27
C ARG A 9 -16.36 24.59 1.61
N ARG A 10 -17.40 24.23 2.38
CA ARG A 10 -17.19 23.51 3.63
C ARG A 10 -16.66 22.10 3.31
N PRO A 11 -15.83 21.50 4.18
CA PRO A 11 -15.28 20.16 3.97
C PRO A 11 -16.34 19.04 3.83
N GLN A 12 -17.57 19.26 4.33
CA GLN A 12 -18.65 18.26 4.25
C GLN A 12 -19.26 18.10 2.85
N ASP A 13 -19.32 19.16 2.03
CA ASP A 13 -19.87 19.06 0.65
C ASP A 13 -18.89 18.32 -0.30
N ASP A 14 -17.60 18.33 0.02
CA ASP A 14 -16.57 17.71 -0.81
C ASP A 14 -16.62 16.17 -0.73
N TYR A 15 -17.11 15.59 0.37
CA TYR A 15 -17.15 14.13 0.53
C TYR A 15 -18.20 13.48 -0.38
N ALA A 16 -19.44 13.99 -0.38
CA ALA A 16 -20.51 13.49 -1.22
C ALA A 16 -20.20 13.69 -2.72
N GLU A 17 -19.60 14.83 -3.08
CA GLU A 17 -19.16 15.07 -4.45
C GLU A 17 -17.99 14.16 -4.85
N SER A 18 -17.04 13.92 -3.96
CA SER A 18 -15.92 13.00 -4.19
C SER A 18 -16.40 11.56 -4.38
N LEU A 19 -17.38 11.12 -3.58
CA LEU A 19 -17.99 9.81 -3.73
C LEU A 19 -18.72 9.69 -5.07
N GLY A 20 -19.47 10.71 -5.49
CA GLY A 20 -20.12 10.74 -6.81
C GLY A 20 -19.12 10.69 -7.97
N ARG A 21 -17.97 11.39 -7.85
CA ARG A 21 -16.88 11.33 -8.84
C ARG A 21 -16.21 9.95 -8.87
N LEU A 22 -15.99 9.35 -7.70
CA LEU A 22 -15.43 8.00 -7.58
C LEU A 22 -16.34 6.97 -8.23
N GLN A 23 -17.65 7.04 -7.96
CA GLN A 23 -18.66 6.20 -8.60
C GLN A 23 -18.59 6.34 -10.12
N ALA A 24 -18.65 7.56 -10.66
CA ALA A 24 -18.57 7.80 -12.10
C ALA A 24 -17.29 7.21 -12.73
N ALA A 25 -16.14 7.35 -12.05
CA ALA A 25 -14.87 6.77 -12.50
C ALA A 25 -14.89 5.24 -12.48
N VAL A 26 -15.46 4.62 -11.43
CA VAL A 26 -15.60 3.16 -11.33
C VAL A 26 -16.51 2.61 -12.41
N VAL A 27 -17.61 3.31 -12.76
CA VAL A 27 -18.49 2.89 -13.86
C VAL A 27 -17.76 2.90 -15.20
N VAL A 28 -16.97 3.93 -15.47
CA VAL A 28 -16.16 4.01 -16.69
C VAL A 28 -15.12 2.89 -16.72
N ALA A 29 -14.43 2.65 -15.60
CA ALA A 29 -13.44 1.59 -15.47
C ALA A 29 -14.05 0.20 -15.64
N ALA A 30 -15.22 -0.05 -15.06
CA ALA A 30 -15.92 -1.32 -15.13
C ALA A 30 -16.42 -1.66 -16.54
N ARG A 31 -16.83 -0.65 -17.31
CA ARG A 31 -17.17 -0.81 -18.74
C ARG A 31 -15.94 -1.19 -19.58
N ALA A 32 -14.76 -0.71 -19.21
CA ALA A 32 -13.52 -0.99 -19.93
C ALA A 32 -12.94 -2.36 -19.57
N ASN A 33 -13.00 -2.77 -18.29
CA ASN A 33 -12.51 -4.07 -17.85
C ASN A 33 -13.31 -4.60 -16.64
N PRO A 34 -14.10 -5.68 -16.82
CA PRO A 34 -14.93 -6.25 -15.76
C PRO A 34 -14.13 -6.98 -14.67
N GLN A 35 -12.83 -7.28 -14.88
CA GLN A 35 -11.99 -7.94 -13.88
C GLN A 35 -11.15 -6.97 -13.04
N ILE A 36 -11.43 -5.66 -13.08
CA ILE A 36 -10.71 -4.69 -12.25
C ILE A 36 -11.05 -4.91 -10.78
N GLN A 37 -10.00 -5.02 -9.96
CA GLN A 37 -10.12 -4.96 -8.51
C GLN A 37 -10.05 -3.50 -8.09
N VAL A 38 -11.16 -2.97 -7.59
CA VAL A 38 -11.23 -1.60 -7.06
C VAL A 38 -11.06 -1.66 -5.54
N GLU A 39 -10.07 -0.93 -5.05
CA GLU A 39 -9.80 -0.78 -3.62
C GLU A 39 -9.90 0.71 -3.26
N ILE A 40 -10.70 1.01 -2.25
CA ILE A 40 -11.04 2.37 -1.86
C ILE A 40 -10.31 2.66 -0.55
N PHE A 41 -9.48 3.70 -0.57
CA PHE A 41 -8.80 4.19 0.62
C PHE A 41 -9.56 5.37 1.21
N VAL A 42 -10.10 5.20 2.40
CA VAL A 42 -10.60 6.30 3.21
C VAL A 42 -9.42 6.84 4.00
N HIS A 43 -8.92 7.98 3.57
CA HIS A 43 -7.73 8.61 4.14
C HIS A 43 -8.09 9.57 5.29
N LYS A 44 -7.16 9.75 6.23
CA LYS A 44 -7.28 10.67 7.39
C LYS A 44 -8.37 10.26 8.39
N ALA A 45 -8.41 8.96 8.70
CA ALA A 45 -9.33 8.39 9.68
C ALA A 45 -9.00 8.79 11.14
N ASP A 46 -7.86 9.43 11.39
CA ASP A 46 -7.38 9.92 12.69
C ASP A 46 -8.24 11.03 13.31
N SER A 47 -9.00 11.75 12.48
CA SER A 47 -9.87 12.86 12.93
C SER A 47 -11.25 12.41 13.44
N LEU A 48 -11.58 11.14 13.25
CA LEU A 48 -12.85 10.55 13.66
C LEU A 48 -12.61 9.58 14.83
N GLY A 49 -13.52 9.56 15.81
CA GLY A 49 -13.50 8.54 16.86
C GLY A 49 -13.60 7.13 16.27
N GLU A 50 -13.12 6.11 17.00
CA GLU A 50 -13.11 4.72 16.51
C GLU A 50 -14.48 4.23 16.03
N GLU A 51 -15.54 4.59 16.74
CA GLU A 51 -16.93 4.29 16.38
C GLU A 51 -17.35 4.98 15.06
N GLY A 52 -16.95 6.24 14.87
CA GLY A 52 -17.20 6.99 13.65
C GLY A 52 -16.40 6.49 12.43
N ARG A 53 -15.22 5.89 12.63
CA ARG A 53 -14.46 5.25 11.55
C ARG A 53 -15.21 4.04 10.99
N TRP A 54 -15.81 3.23 11.87
CA TRP A 54 -16.58 2.06 11.44
C TRP A 54 -17.86 2.44 10.72
N GLU A 55 -18.58 3.44 11.24
CA GLU A 55 -19.78 3.96 10.58
C GLU A 55 -19.45 4.54 9.21
N ALA A 56 -18.40 5.35 9.10
CA ALA A 56 -17.99 5.92 7.81
C ALA A 56 -17.56 4.84 6.80
N ALA A 57 -16.77 3.85 7.22
CA ALA A 57 -16.38 2.75 6.34
C ALA A 57 -17.58 1.92 5.88
N ARG A 58 -18.54 1.66 6.78
CA ARG A 58 -19.76 0.92 6.48
C ARG A 58 -20.64 1.71 5.51
N ASP A 59 -20.82 3.00 5.75
CA ASP A 59 -21.62 3.88 4.91
C ASP A 59 -21.03 3.99 3.49
N VAL A 60 -19.70 4.19 3.35
CA VAL A 60 -19.04 4.14 2.03
C VAL A 60 -19.27 2.80 1.34
N HIS A 61 -19.10 1.71 2.08
CA HIS A 61 -19.20 0.37 1.52
C HIS A 61 -20.62 0.07 1.05
N GLU A 62 -21.62 0.42 1.86
CA GLU A 62 -23.04 0.21 1.58
C GLU A 62 -23.49 1.08 0.40
N GLN A 63 -23.18 2.38 0.42
CA GLN A 63 -23.51 3.29 -0.70
C GLN A 63 -22.85 2.85 -2.00
N MET A 64 -21.57 2.47 -1.98
CA MET A 64 -20.88 2.02 -3.19
C MET A 64 -21.48 0.70 -3.70
N THR A 65 -21.77 -0.26 -2.82
CA THR A 65 -22.38 -1.54 -3.20
C THR A 65 -23.78 -1.36 -3.78
N GLN A 66 -24.59 -0.48 -3.18
CA GLN A 66 -25.94 -0.18 -3.66
C GLN A 66 -25.91 0.45 -5.06
N GLU A 67 -24.99 1.37 -5.34
CA GLU A 67 -24.86 1.98 -6.66
C GLU A 67 -24.31 1.01 -7.73
N LEU A 68 -23.39 0.11 -7.36
CA LEU A 68 -22.99 -0.97 -8.27
C LEU A 68 -24.16 -1.90 -8.60
N ALA A 69 -25.01 -2.22 -7.60
CA ALA A 69 -26.19 -3.05 -7.79
C ALA A 69 -27.21 -2.39 -8.73
N ASN A 70 -27.39 -1.06 -8.62
CA ASN A 70 -28.25 -0.28 -9.50
C ASN A 70 -27.80 -0.36 -10.99
N LEU A 71 -26.50 -0.51 -11.23
CA LEU A 71 -25.92 -0.55 -12.57
C LEU A 71 -25.79 -1.97 -13.14
N GLN A 72 -26.22 -3.01 -12.41
CA GLN A 72 -26.15 -4.43 -12.80
C GLN A 72 -24.74 -4.89 -13.21
N VAL A 73 -23.68 -4.28 -12.66
CA VAL A 73 -22.31 -4.71 -12.95
C VAL A 73 -21.85 -5.67 -11.84
N GLU A 74 -21.63 -6.93 -12.21
CA GLU A 74 -21.03 -7.94 -11.33
C GLU A 74 -19.52 -7.68 -11.18
N ILE A 75 -19.16 -6.68 -10.39
CA ILE A 75 -17.76 -6.43 -10.00
C ILE A 75 -17.46 -7.25 -8.74
N PRO A 76 -16.23 -7.78 -8.59
CA PRO A 76 -15.77 -8.36 -7.32
C PRO A 76 -15.98 -7.40 -6.13
N PRO A 77 -16.15 -7.95 -4.90
CA PRO A 77 -16.48 -7.16 -3.72
C PRO A 77 -15.43 -6.06 -3.48
N LEU A 78 -15.91 -4.84 -3.39
CA LEU A 78 -15.13 -3.66 -3.08
C LEU A 78 -14.50 -3.79 -1.70
N ARG A 79 -13.20 -3.56 -1.60
CA ARG A 79 -12.52 -3.48 -0.30
C ARG A 79 -12.31 -2.03 0.08
N VAL A 80 -12.81 -1.67 1.25
CA VAL A 80 -12.60 -0.37 1.85
C VAL A 80 -11.51 -0.51 2.90
N PHE A 81 -10.47 0.30 2.77
CA PHE A 81 -9.36 0.37 3.70
C PHE A 81 -9.36 1.73 4.39
N LEU A 82 -9.38 1.71 5.71
CA LEU A 82 -9.17 2.89 6.54
C LEU A 82 -7.67 3.09 6.67
N THR A 83 -7.17 4.25 6.25
CA THR A 83 -5.72 4.53 6.27
C THR A 83 -5.40 5.83 6.98
N SER A 84 -4.32 5.80 7.74
CA SER A 84 -3.76 6.94 8.48
C SER A 84 -2.24 6.95 8.30
N ILE A 85 -1.66 8.10 7.94
CA ILE A 85 -0.20 8.26 7.77
C ILE A 85 0.58 8.08 9.07
N TYR A 86 -0.10 8.10 10.21
CA TYR A 86 0.50 7.92 11.53
C TYR A 86 0.55 6.45 11.95
N ASP A 87 -0.24 5.60 11.30
CA ASP A 87 -0.34 4.18 11.63
C ASP A 87 0.29 3.32 10.52
N PRO A 88 0.82 2.14 10.84
CA PRO A 88 1.32 1.18 9.84
C PRO A 88 0.22 0.70 8.87
N SER A 89 -1.05 1.01 9.14
CA SER A 89 -2.23 0.70 8.33
C SER A 89 -2.08 1.07 6.85
N VAL A 90 -1.47 2.21 6.51
CA VAL A 90 -1.28 2.63 5.10
C VAL A 90 -0.41 1.61 4.37
N PHE A 91 0.70 1.21 4.98
CA PHE A 91 1.63 0.26 4.38
C PHE A 91 1.05 -1.14 4.33
N GLU A 92 0.25 -1.54 5.33
CA GLU A 92 -0.44 -2.83 5.30
C GLU A 92 -1.46 -2.90 4.16
N CYS A 93 -2.29 -1.87 4.01
CA CYS A 93 -3.27 -1.83 2.95
C CYS A 93 -2.59 -1.79 1.59
N LEU A 94 -1.52 -0.99 1.43
CA LEU A 94 -0.73 -0.94 0.21
C LEU A 94 -0.05 -2.28 -0.10
N SER A 95 0.45 -2.99 0.91
CA SER A 95 1.05 -4.31 0.73
C SER A 95 0.01 -5.34 0.25
N LYS A 96 -1.22 -5.29 0.77
CA LYS A 96 -2.34 -6.13 0.28
C LYS A 96 -2.70 -5.84 -1.18
N VAL A 97 -2.65 -4.57 -1.59
CA VAL A 97 -2.88 -4.16 -2.99
C VAL A 97 -1.78 -4.73 -3.89
N VAL A 98 -0.52 -4.58 -3.49
CA VAL A 98 0.63 -5.07 -4.25
C VAL A 98 0.61 -6.60 -4.37
N GLN A 99 0.22 -7.31 -3.31
CA GLN A 99 0.08 -8.77 -3.34
C GLN A 99 -0.97 -9.25 -4.34
N LYS A 100 -2.05 -8.49 -4.52
CA LYS A 100 -3.08 -8.80 -5.52
C LYS A 100 -2.63 -8.55 -6.96
N LEU A 101 -1.68 -7.64 -7.16
CA LEU A 101 -1.05 -7.40 -8.46
C LEU A 101 -0.06 -8.51 -8.85
N LEU A 102 0.37 -9.34 -7.90
CA LEU A 102 1.33 -10.44 -8.13
C LEU A 102 0.61 -11.78 -8.28
N PRO A 103 0.35 -12.27 -9.51
CA PRO A 103 -0.37 -13.53 -9.73
C PRO A 103 0.37 -14.78 -9.23
N GLN A 104 1.66 -14.67 -8.88
CA GLN A 104 2.51 -15.77 -8.40
C GLN A 104 2.69 -15.80 -6.87
N LEU A 105 1.89 -15.03 -6.12
CA LEU A 105 1.91 -15.00 -4.65
C LEU A 105 1.91 -16.41 -3.98
N PRO A 106 1.04 -17.38 -4.38
CA PRO A 106 1.01 -18.68 -3.71
C PRO A 106 2.31 -19.47 -3.88
N THR A 107 3.08 -19.25 -4.95
CA THR A 107 4.38 -19.89 -5.13
C THR A 107 5.40 -19.32 -4.14
N LEU A 108 5.35 -18.02 -3.88
CA LEU A 108 6.26 -17.34 -2.95
C LEU A 108 5.93 -17.72 -1.49
N GLN A 109 4.64 -17.80 -1.14
CA GLN A 109 4.17 -18.35 0.14
C GLN A 109 4.69 -19.77 0.37
N ASN A 110 4.51 -20.67 -0.61
CA ASN A 110 5.01 -22.04 -0.51
C ASN A 110 6.53 -22.13 -0.35
N LEU A 111 7.29 -21.17 -0.92
CA LEU A 111 8.73 -21.09 -0.76
C LEU A 111 9.09 -20.67 0.66
N LEU A 112 8.44 -19.64 1.19
CA LEU A 112 8.62 -19.18 2.57
C LEU A 112 8.25 -20.26 3.58
N ASP A 113 7.13 -20.97 3.40
CA ASP A 113 6.72 -22.08 4.27
C ASP A 113 7.76 -23.22 4.26
N ARG A 114 8.32 -23.56 3.09
CA ARG A 114 9.41 -24.54 2.98
C ARG A 114 10.69 -24.07 3.66
N PHE A 115 11.02 -22.79 3.54
CA PHE A 115 12.17 -22.19 4.20
C PHE A 115 12.01 -22.25 5.73
N LEU A 116 10.85 -21.85 6.26
CA LEU A 116 10.55 -21.92 7.69
C LEU A 116 10.64 -23.36 8.23
N THR A 117 10.10 -24.32 7.49
CA THR A 117 10.16 -25.75 7.84
C THR A 117 11.60 -26.27 7.91
N LYS A 118 12.52 -25.73 7.08
CA LYS A 118 13.92 -26.16 7.04
C LYS A 118 14.83 -25.40 8.00
N CYS A 119 14.56 -24.13 8.24
CA CYS A 119 15.37 -23.26 9.08
C CYS A 119 14.86 -23.15 10.53
N SER A 120 13.76 -23.83 10.88
CA SER A 120 13.12 -23.73 12.20
C SER A 120 12.86 -22.28 12.64
N GLY A 121 12.51 -21.42 11.68
CA GLY A 121 12.08 -20.05 11.97
C GLY A 121 10.62 -20.01 12.39
N GLU A 122 10.26 -19.06 13.25
CA GLU A 122 8.87 -18.89 13.69
C GLU A 122 8.03 -18.14 12.65
N LYS A 123 8.59 -17.11 12.01
CA LYS A 123 7.94 -16.28 10.99
C LYS A 123 8.94 -15.74 9.97
N ALA A 124 8.50 -15.54 8.73
CA ALA A 124 9.28 -14.96 7.66
C ALA A 124 8.47 -13.96 6.86
N PHE A 125 9.06 -12.79 6.63
CA PHE A 125 8.49 -11.73 5.80
C PHE A 125 9.47 -11.38 4.69
N LEU A 126 8.94 -11.18 3.48
CA LEU A 126 9.70 -10.62 2.38
C LEU A 126 9.37 -9.13 2.27
N PHE A 127 10.29 -8.28 2.69
CA PHE A 127 10.14 -6.82 2.68
C PHE A 127 10.94 -6.16 1.56
N ASP A 128 10.38 -5.10 0.98
CA ASP A 128 11.14 -4.10 0.24
C ASP A 128 11.61 -3.00 1.20
N MET A 129 12.91 -2.74 1.22
CA MET A 129 13.55 -1.80 2.15
C MET A 129 13.22 -0.33 1.84
N VAL A 130 12.96 0.02 0.58
CA VAL A 130 12.71 1.41 0.18
C VAL A 130 11.26 1.81 0.43
N SER A 131 10.33 0.95 0.04
CA SER A 131 8.89 1.24 0.16
C SER A 131 8.29 0.81 1.50
N LYS A 132 9.04 0.05 2.32
CA LYS A 132 8.56 -0.60 3.56
C LYS A 132 7.38 -1.55 3.34
N LEU A 133 7.16 -1.98 2.10
CA LEU A 133 6.07 -2.89 1.74
C LEU A 133 6.52 -4.34 1.89
N TYR A 134 5.66 -5.17 2.46
CA TYR A 134 5.88 -6.61 2.47
C TYR A 134 5.25 -7.24 1.22
N LEU A 135 6.10 -7.84 0.38
CA LEU A 135 5.71 -8.46 -0.88
C LEU A 135 5.10 -9.83 -0.68
N ALA A 136 5.55 -10.57 0.33
CA ALA A 136 5.00 -11.87 0.68
C ALA A 136 5.18 -12.16 2.17
N THR A 137 4.23 -12.92 2.71
CA THR A 137 4.26 -13.49 4.05
C THR A 137 4.11 -14.99 3.93
N ASP A 138 4.40 -15.70 5.01
CA ASP A 138 4.05 -17.12 5.17
C ASP A 138 2.53 -17.34 5.25
N SER A 139 2.12 -18.59 5.47
CA SER A 139 0.70 -18.93 5.66
C SER A 139 0.08 -18.42 6.97
N SER A 140 0.88 -17.85 7.88
CA SER A 140 0.39 -17.30 9.14
C SER A 140 -0.25 -15.92 8.97
N PRO A 141 -1.25 -15.54 9.77
CA PRO A 141 -1.80 -14.20 9.71
C PRO A 141 -0.74 -13.17 10.08
N VAL A 142 -0.70 -12.07 9.32
CA VAL A 142 0.21 -10.94 9.58
C VAL A 142 -0.14 -10.34 10.93
N ASP A 143 0.89 -10.24 11.77
CA ASP A 143 0.80 -9.56 13.07
C ASP A 143 1.32 -8.13 12.91
N MET A 144 0.49 -7.16 13.25
CA MET A 144 0.84 -5.75 13.14
C MET A 144 2.01 -5.36 14.03
N ALA A 145 2.16 -6.00 15.20
CA ALA A 145 3.27 -5.71 16.10
C ALA A 145 4.62 -6.13 15.50
N LEU A 146 4.65 -7.26 14.79
CA LEU A 146 5.86 -7.73 14.10
C LEU A 146 6.19 -6.87 12.89
N TYR A 147 5.17 -6.41 12.17
CA TYR A 147 5.36 -5.47 11.07
C TYR A 147 6.04 -4.17 11.57
N GLU A 148 5.56 -3.61 12.68
CA GLU A 148 6.12 -2.39 13.27
C GLU A 148 7.59 -2.61 13.69
N LEU A 149 7.88 -3.71 14.38
CA LEU A 149 9.25 -4.08 14.76
C LEU A 149 10.17 -4.25 13.55
N CYS A 150 9.71 -4.91 12.49
CA CYS A 150 10.51 -5.09 11.27
C CYS A 150 10.77 -3.76 10.56
N SER A 151 9.81 -2.83 10.56
CA SER A 151 10.01 -1.48 10.01
C SER A 151 11.11 -0.73 10.75
N ASP A 152 11.11 -0.77 12.09
CA ASP A 152 12.14 -0.12 12.91
C ASP A 152 13.53 -0.74 12.68
N VAL A 153 13.59 -2.06 12.51
CA VAL A 153 14.84 -2.75 12.17
C VAL A 153 15.35 -2.34 10.78
N ILE A 154 14.46 -2.19 9.80
CA ILE A 154 14.86 -1.73 8.46
C ILE A 154 15.40 -0.30 8.52
N ASP A 155 14.72 0.61 9.23
CA ASP A 155 15.18 1.99 9.40
C ASP A 155 16.55 2.06 10.07
N THR A 156 16.74 1.33 11.18
CA THR A 156 18.03 1.30 11.88
C THR A 156 19.15 0.70 11.02
N VAL A 157 18.87 -0.35 10.23
CA VAL A 157 19.86 -0.93 9.31
C VAL A 157 20.23 0.05 8.20
N ILE A 158 19.25 0.77 7.64
CA ILE A 158 19.50 1.81 6.62
C ILE A 158 20.31 2.95 7.23
N ASP A 159 19.97 3.44 8.41
CA ASP A 159 20.68 4.52 9.10
C ASP A 159 22.13 4.13 9.41
N ILE A 160 22.37 2.92 9.92
CA ILE A 160 23.71 2.39 10.17
C ILE A 160 24.48 2.22 8.84
N SER A 161 23.82 1.72 7.80
CA SER A 161 24.42 1.59 6.46
C SER A 161 24.75 2.95 5.85
N TYR A 162 23.96 3.98 6.11
CA TYR A 162 24.25 5.34 5.67
C TYR A 162 25.48 5.92 6.38
N ILE A 163 25.60 5.67 7.69
CA ILE A 163 26.72 6.15 8.51
C ILE A 163 28.02 5.40 8.19
N TYR A 164 27.98 4.08 8.08
CA TYR A 164 29.18 3.23 7.99
C TYR A 164 29.40 2.55 6.63
N GLY A 165 28.39 2.52 5.76
CA GLY A 165 28.44 1.89 4.43
C GLY A 165 29.04 2.77 3.34
N THR A 166 29.40 4.01 3.66
CA THR A 166 30.28 4.80 2.81
C THR A 166 31.66 4.14 2.81
N LYS A 167 31.93 3.32 1.79
CA LYS A 167 33.30 2.92 1.44
C LYS A 167 34.12 4.20 1.23
N GLY A 168 34.86 4.57 2.27
CA GLY A 168 35.96 5.53 2.27
C GLY A 168 35.73 6.82 1.46
N GLY A 169 35.28 7.87 2.14
CA GLY A 169 35.72 9.24 1.85
C GLY A 169 35.78 9.66 0.38
N THR A 170 34.62 9.88 -0.24
CA THR A 170 34.45 11.08 -1.08
C THR A 170 33.29 11.85 -0.47
N GLY A 171 33.65 12.72 0.48
CA GLY A 171 32.73 13.67 1.05
C GLY A 171 32.12 14.54 -0.04
N VAL A 172 30.85 14.87 0.14
CA VAL A 172 30.16 16.02 -0.44
C VAL A 172 30.29 16.16 -1.97
N GLY A 173 29.27 15.63 -2.66
CA GLY A 173 28.69 16.23 -3.85
C GLY A 173 29.50 16.19 -5.15
N ALA A 174 29.37 15.12 -5.93
CA ALA A 174 29.48 15.21 -7.39
C ALA A 174 28.93 13.96 -8.08
N ALA A 175 28.15 14.18 -9.13
CA ALA A 175 27.79 13.26 -10.23
C ALA A 175 26.88 12.08 -9.84
N ALA A 176 25.56 12.14 -10.07
CA ALA A 176 24.93 12.07 -11.40
C ALA A 176 25.54 10.97 -12.29
N GLY A 177 24.68 10.07 -12.76
CA GLY A 177 25.04 8.77 -13.30
C GLY A 177 26.17 8.74 -14.32
N ALA A 178 27.00 7.71 -14.22
CA ALA A 178 27.68 7.13 -15.38
C ALA A 178 28.05 5.67 -15.07
N ALA A 179 27.51 4.80 -15.92
CA ALA A 179 28.09 3.55 -16.46
C ALA A 179 28.79 2.57 -15.49
N ALA A 180 28.26 1.38 -15.27
CA ALA A 180 28.35 0.23 -16.18
C ALA A 180 29.79 -0.20 -16.51
N ALA A 181 30.06 -1.48 -16.23
CA ALA A 181 31.17 -2.32 -16.67
C ALA A 181 32.53 -2.19 -15.96
N ALA A 182 32.90 -3.23 -15.20
CA ALA A 182 34.08 -4.06 -15.46
C ALA A 182 34.14 -5.25 -14.48
N ALA A 183 34.05 -6.46 -15.02
CA ALA A 183 34.37 -7.71 -14.32
C ALA A 183 35.88 -7.81 -14.03
N PRO A 184 36.32 -8.44 -12.93
CA PRO A 184 37.75 -8.66 -12.72
C PRO A 184 38.24 -9.82 -13.59
N ALA A 185 39.23 -9.51 -14.42
CA ALA A 185 40.04 -10.48 -15.14
C ALA A 185 40.92 -11.29 -14.17
N ALA A 186 41.21 -12.51 -14.59
CA ALA A 186 42.10 -13.48 -13.96
C ALA A 186 43.56 -13.01 -13.88
N ASP A 187 44.24 -13.42 -12.82
CA ASP A 187 45.71 -13.54 -12.67
C ASP A 187 45.91 -14.42 -11.40
N GLY A 188 46.71 -15.47 -11.32
CA GLY A 188 47.66 -16.17 -12.16
C GLY A 188 48.13 -17.41 -11.40
#